data_AF-A0A645B376-F1
#
_entry.id   AF-A0A645B376-F1
#
_cell.length_a   1.000
_cell.length_b   1.000
_cell.length_c   1.000
_cell.angle_alpha   90.00
_cell.angle_beta   90.00
_cell.angle_gamma   90.00
#
_symmetry.space_group_name_H-M   'P 1'
#
loop_
_entity.id
_entity.type
_entity.pdbx_description
1 polymer ?
#
loop_
_entity_poly.entity_id
_entity_poly.type
_entity_poly.pdbx_seq_one_letter_code
_entity_poly.pdbx_strand_id
1 'polypeptide(L)'
;MSKPSEMIFEYLSQNKALTIPQLSQALHLTRADIRHHLAELMHEERVLKLSPSSEDQVGRPAHRYQAILPLNRNWIQTLVQTQYQLLCNLGLTESEIACHFAASLLEGFAPGGHATSKLSQAVTYLKTKGIEAKWIAGPDGPLITLAGTDFLTHTLAQAIVERIQKEL
;
A
#
# COMPACT_ATOMS: atom_id res chain seq x y z
N MET A 1 21.34 21.72 3.29
CA MET A 1 21.00 21.86 1.86
C MET A 1 20.32 20.57 1.43
N SER A 2 19.06 20.63 0.98
CA SER A 2 18.38 19.44 0.45
C SER A 2 19.12 18.94 -0.78
N LYS A 3 19.25 17.62 -0.91
CA LYS A 3 19.87 17.00 -2.09
C LYS A 3 19.06 17.40 -3.34
N PRO A 4 19.69 17.63 -4.51
CA PRO A 4 18.97 18.01 -5.73
C PRO A 4 17.89 16.99 -6.13
N SER A 5 18.07 15.71 -5.81
CA SER A 5 17.04 14.67 -5.97
C SER A 5 15.76 14.95 -5.18
N GLU A 6 15.86 15.38 -3.92
CA GLU A 6 14.70 15.71 -3.11
C GLU A 6 13.99 16.96 -3.61
N MET A 7 14.74 17.98 -4.07
CA MET A 7 14.14 19.17 -4.67
C MET A 7 13.33 18.83 -5.93
N ILE A 8 13.85 17.92 -6.78
CA ILE A 8 13.14 17.43 -7.97
C ILE A 8 11.87 16.69 -7.55
N PHE A 9 11.95 15.81 -6.56
CA PHE A 9 10.80 15.05 -6.08
C PHE A 9 9.72 15.95 -5.46
N GLU A 10 10.09 16.89 -4.58
CA GLU A 10 9.18 17.86 -3.98
C GLU A 10 8.49 18.72 -5.06
N TYR A 11 9.25 19.19 -6.04
CA TYR A 11 8.71 19.99 -7.12
C TYR A 11 7.72 19.19 -8.00
N LEU A 12 8.06 17.93 -8.32
CA LEU A 12 7.15 17.03 -9.02
C LEU A 12 5.91 16.64 -8.19
N SER A 13 6.02 16.63 -6.86
CA SER A 13 4.93 16.30 -5.95
C SER A 13 3.85 17.37 -5.89
N GLN A 14 4.23 18.62 -6.13
CA GLN A 14 3.33 19.78 -6.09
C GLN A 14 2.77 20.17 -7.47
N ASN A 15 3.31 19.58 -8.54
CA ASN A 15 2.99 19.94 -9.92
C ASN A 15 2.44 18.74 -10.71
N LYS A 16 1.76 19.01 -11.82
CA LYS A 16 1.41 17.98 -12.80
C LYS A 16 2.67 17.40 -13.45
N ALA A 17 2.55 16.29 -14.18
CA ALA A 17 3.71 15.66 -14.82
C ALA A 17 4.51 16.64 -15.71
N LEU A 18 5.83 16.71 -15.52
CA LEU A 18 6.73 17.67 -16.18
C LEU A 18 7.79 16.98 -17.03
N THR A 19 8.27 17.67 -18.06
CA THR A 19 9.39 17.23 -18.90
C THR A 19 10.74 17.67 -18.30
N ILE A 20 11.83 17.04 -18.74
CA ILE A 20 13.20 17.43 -18.32
C ILE A 20 13.50 18.92 -18.60
N PRO A 21 13.15 19.51 -19.76
CA PRO A 21 13.33 20.95 -19.98
C PRO A 21 12.56 21.82 -18.98
N GLN A 22 11.31 21.46 -18.65
CA GLN A 22 10.50 22.20 -17.67
C GLN A 22 11.12 22.12 -16.27
N LEU A 23 11.60 20.94 -15.85
CA LEU A 23 12.29 20.76 -14.57
C LEU A 23 13.61 21.54 -14.50
N SER A 24 14.40 21.49 -15.57
CA SER A 24 15.66 22.21 -15.69
C SER A 24 15.46 23.72 -15.59
N GLN A 25 14.42 24.25 -16.24
CA GLN A 25 14.08 25.67 -16.18
C GLN A 25 13.57 26.07 -14.78
N ALA A 26 12.71 25.25 -14.17
CA ALA A 26 12.09 25.57 -12.88
C ALA A 26 13.06 25.48 -11.70
N LEU A 27 13.99 24.52 -11.73
CA LEU A 27 14.91 24.24 -10.62
C LEU A 27 16.31 24.82 -10.83
N HIS A 28 16.56 25.49 -11.97
CA HIS A 28 17.87 26.00 -12.36
C HIS A 28 18.99 24.95 -12.36
N LEU A 29 18.63 23.69 -12.63
CA LEU A 29 19.56 22.56 -12.73
C LEU A 29 19.84 22.23 -14.20
N THR A 30 21.00 21.65 -14.50
CA THR A 30 21.30 21.23 -15.86
C THR A 30 20.42 20.04 -16.26
N ARG A 31 20.15 19.88 -17.55
CA ARG A 31 19.40 18.71 -18.05
C ARG A 31 20.11 17.39 -17.76
N ALA A 32 21.44 17.41 -17.59
CA ALA A 32 22.22 16.22 -17.23
C ALA A 32 21.95 15.84 -15.77
N ASP A 33 21.99 16.81 -14.85
CA ASP A 33 21.72 16.59 -13.42
C ASP A 33 20.29 16.11 -13.20
N ILE A 34 19.31 16.74 -13.88
CA ILE A 34 17.92 16.30 -13.82
C ILE A 34 17.78 14.84 -14.29
N ARG A 35 18.44 14.44 -15.38
CA ARG A 35 18.39 13.04 -15.86
C ARG A 35 19.00 12.08 -14.87
N HIS A 36 20.12 12.44 -14.28
CA HIS A 36 20.82 11.63 -13.29
C HIS A 36 19.92 11.37 -12.08
N HIS A 37 19.38 12.43 -11.47
CA HIS A 37 18.53 12.30 -10.29
C HIS A 37 17.16 11.69 -10.58
N LEU A 38 16.57 11.92 -11.77
CA LEU A 38 15.36 11.20 -12.16
C LEU A 38 15.62 9.70 -12.31
N ALA A 39 16.80 9.28 -12.78
CA ALA A 39 17.14 7.86 -12.86
C ALA A 39 17.22 7.24 -11.46
N GLU A 40 17.81 7.94 -10.48
CA GLU A 40 17.83 7.51 -9.08
C GLU A 40 16.41 7.42 -8.51
N LEU A 41 15.59 8.47 -8.65
CA LEU A 41 14.21 8.50 -8.16
C LEU A 41 13.30 7.45 -8.82
N MET A 42 13.54 7.12 -10.09
CA MET A 42 12.83 6.02 -10.76
C MET A 42 13.27 4.66 -10.24
N HIS A 43 14.57 4.49 -9.92
CA HIS A 43 15.08 3.27 -9.31
C HIS A 43 14.52 3.05 -7.90
N GLU A 44 14.30 4.14 -7.15
CA GLU A 44 13.65 4.15 -5.84
C GLU A 44 12.11 4.04 -5.91
N GLU A 45 11.53 3.88 -7.11
CA GLU A 45 10.07 3.84 -7.32
C GLU A 45 9.33 5.10 -6.79
N ARG A 46 10.01 6.24 -6.77
CA ARG A 46 9.44 7.52 -6.33
C ARG A 46 8.93 8.37 -7.47
N VAL A 47 9.36 8.11 -8.70
CA VAL A 47 8.94 8.85 -9.89
C VAL A 47 8.58 7.88 -11.01
N LEU A 48 7.51 8.19 -11.73
CA LEU A 48 7.10 7.48 -12.94
C LEU A 48 7.45 8.29 -14.18
N LYS A 49 7.94 7.60 -15.20
CA LYS A 49 8.11 8.13 -16.55
C LYS A 49 6.83 7.86 -17.35
N LEU A 50 6.16 8.91 -17.75
CA LEU A 50 4.96 8.88 -18.57
C LEU A 50 5.31 9.00 -20.06
N SER A 51 4.43 8.43 -20.88
CA SER A 51 4.43 8.67 -22.32
C SER A 51 4.22 10.17 -22.60
N PRO A 52 4.78 10.67 -23.72
CA PRO A 52 4.52 12.02 -24.16
C PRO A 52 3.01 12.26 -24.35
N SER A 53 2.56 13.49 -24.11
CA SER A 53 1.15 13.85 -24.34
C SER A 53 0.86 13.90 -25.84
N SER A 54 -0.33 13.49 -26.27
CA SER A 54 -0.79 13.67 -27.66
C SER A 54 -0.92 15.14 -28.06
N GLU A 55 -0.95 16.05 -27.09
CA GLU A 55 -1.00 17.51 -27.28
C GLU A 55 0.38 18.11 -27.60
N ASP A 56 1.48 17.36 -27.42
CA ASP A 56 2.83 17.82 -27.72
C ASP A 56 3.06 17.76 -29.24
N GLN A 57 2.64 18.81 -29.95
CA GLN A 57 2.79 18.95 -31.40
C GLN A 57 4.25 19.13 -31.87
N VAL A 58 4.52 18.55 -33.06
CA VAL A 58 5.67 18.68 -33.97
C VAL A 58 7.07 18.56 -33.34
N GLY A 59 7.66 17.38 -33.50
CA GLY A 59 9.03 17.05 -33.08
C GLY A 59 9.09 15.64 -32.48
N ARG A 60 10.18 15.33 -31.76
CA ARG A 60 10.23 14.13 -30.90
C ARG A 60 9.60 14.50 -29.56
N PRO A 61 8.38 14.06 -29.24
CA PRO A 61 7.68 14.55 -28.06
C PRO A 61 8.39 14.05 -26.78
N ALA A 62 8.53 14.95 -25.82
CA ALA A 62 9.35 14.73 -24.64
C ALA A 62 8.62 13.88 -23.60
N HIS A 63 9.33 12.94 -22.99
CA HIS A 63 8.79 12.19 -21.86
C HIS A 63 8.48 13.11 -20.69
N ARG A 64 7.39 12.81 -20.00
CA ARG A 64 6.96 13.49 -18.78
C ARG A 64 7.27 12.61 -17.58
N TYR A 65 7.48 13.24 -16.44
CA TYR A 65 7.84 12.60 -15.18
C TYR A 65 6.87 13.08 -14.12
N GLN A 66 6.42 12.18 -13.27
CA GLN A 66 5.46 12.46 -12.21
C GLN A 66 5.91 11.80 -10.91
N ALA A 67 5.81 12.50 -9.79
CA ALA A 67 6.05 11.91 -8.48
C ALA A 67 4.98 10.86 -8.17
N ILE A 68 5.40 9.71 -7.66
CA ILE A 68 4.53 8.76 -7.00
C ILE A 68 4.30 9.29 -5.59
N LEU A 69 3.11 9.85 -5.38
CA LEU A 69 2.70 10.25 -4.05
C LEU A 69 2.19 9.01 -3.30
N PRO A 70 2.73 8.71 -2.11
CA PRO A 70 2.16 7.65 -1.30
C PRO A 70 0.70 8.01 -1.02
N LEU A 71 -0.19 7.01 -1.09
CA LEU A 71 -1.56 7.18 -0.68
C LEU A 71 -1.56 7.72 0.75
N ASN A 72 -2.12 8.92 0.92
CA ASN A 72 -2.22 9.54 2.23
C ASN A 72 -3.00 8.60 3.16
N ARG A 73 -2.43 8.31 4.34
CA ARG A 73 -3.04 7.43 5.33
C ARG A 73 -4.49 7.82 5.66
N ASN A 74 -4.78 9.11 5.73
CA ASN A 74 -6.11 9.64 5.98
C ASN A 74 -7.09 9.27 4.86
N TRP A 75 -6.62 9.25 3.60
CA TRP A 75 -7.44 8.84 2.47
C TRP A 75 -7.76 7.35 2.53
N ILE A 76 -6.79 6.50 2.88
CA ILE A 76 -7.03 5.05 3.08
C ILE A 76 -8.06 4.84 4.18
N GLN A 77 -7.88 5.49 5.33
CA GLN A 77 -8.82 5.40 6.44
C GLN A 77 -10.22 5.90 6.06
N THR A 78 -10.30 7.02 5.33
CA THR A 78 -11.58 7.56 4.84
C THR A 78 -12.26 6.56 3.91
N LEU A 79 -11.51 5.91 3.03
CA LEU A 79 -12.04 4.95 2.07
C LEU A 79 -12.60 3.70 2.78
N VAL A 80 -11.84 3.14 3.73
CA VAL A 80 -12.27 2.00 4.56
C VAL A 80 -13.50 2.37 5.40
N GLN A 81 -13.49 3.52 6.06
CA GLN A 81 -14.61 3.98 6.88
C GLN A 81 -15.87 4.22 6.04
N THR A 82 -15.72 4.81 4.85
CA THR A 82 -16.85 5.06 3.93
C THR A 82 -17.44 3.74 3.42
N GLN A 83 -16.59 2.76 3.08
CA GLN A 83 -17.07 1.42 2.71
C GLN A 83 -17.82 0.74 3.86
N TYR A 84 -17.26 0.81 5.07
CA TYR A 84 -17.91 0.27 6.27
C TYR A 84 -19.29 0.90 6.48
N GLN A 85 -19.38 2.23 6.43
CA GLN A 85 -20.64 2.95 6.57
C GLN A 85 -21.65 2.59 5.47
N LEU A 86 -21.19 2.44 4.22
CA LEU A 86 -22.05 2.01 3.12
C LEU A 86 -22.65 0.62 3.39
N LEU A 87 -21.84 -0.33 3.85
CA LEU A 87 -22.31 -1.68 4.18
C LEU A 87 -23.30 -1.67 5.36
N CYS A 88 -23.05 -0.85 6.39
CA CYS A 88 -24.02 -0.65 7.47
C CYS A 88 -25.35 -0.06 6.96
N ASN A 89 -25.30 0.91 6.03
CA ASN A 89 -26.50 1.51 5.44
C ASN A 89 -27.29 0.51 4.58
N LEU A 90 -26.62 -0.52 4.05
CA LEU A 90 -27.26 -1.65 3.36
C LEU A 90 -27.85 -2.69 4.32
N GLY A 91 -27.74 -2.48 5.64
CA GLY A 91 -28.33 -3.31 6.68
C GLY A 91 -27.42 -4.42 7.21
N LEU A 92 -26.14 -4.47 6.82
CA LEU A 92 -25.21 -5.44 7.37
C LEU A 92 -24.77 -5.03 8.78
N THR A 93 -24.71 -6.00 9.68
CA THR A 93 -24.14 -5.85 11.02
C THR A 93 -22.62 -5.79 10.96
N GLU A 94 -22.00 -5.20 11.99
CA GLU A 94 -20.54 -5.17 12.13
C GLU A 94 -19.91 -6.57 12.05
N SER A 95 -20.57 -7.57 12.65
CA SER A 95 -20.11 -8.96 12.64
C SER A 95 -20.15 -9.57 11.24
N GLU A 96 -21.21 -9.33 10.47
CA GLU A 96 -21.31 -9.83 9.08
C GLU A 96 -20.23 -9.19 8.21
N ILE A 97 -20.04 -7.88 8.34
CA ILE A 97 -19.00 -7.14 7.63
C ILE A 97 -17.61 -7.71 7.98
N ALA A 98 -17.30 -7.87 9.27
CA ALA A 98 -16.04 -8.45 9.73
C ALA A 98 -15.82 -9.87 9.18
N CYS A 99 -16.85 -10.73 9.19
CA CYS A 99 -16.79 -12.08 8.64
C CYS A 99 -16.50 -12.07 7.13
N HIS A 100 -17.15 -11.19 6.36
CA HIS A 100 -16.91 -11.05 4.92
C HIS A 100 -15.49 -10.56 4.63
N PHE A 101 -15.02 -9.54 5.35
CA PHE A 101 -13.64 -9.06 5.20
C PHE A 101 -12.62 -10.14 5.57
N ALA A 102 -12.81 -10.85 6.68
CA ALA A 102 -11.94 -11.94 7.07
C ALA A 102 -11.91 -13.07 6.03
N ALA A 103 -13.06 -13.41 5.44
CA ALA A 103 -13.14 -14.42 4.39
C ALA A 103 -12.39 -13.98 3.12
N SER A 104 -12.57 -12.75 2.67
CA SER A 104 -11.87 -12.20 1.51
C SER A 104 -10.37 -12.04 1.75
N LEU A 105 -9.98 -11.62 2.96
CA LEU A 105 -8.57 -11.47 3.34
C LEU A 105 -7.82 -12.81 3.31
N LEU A 106 -8.48 -13.87 3.76
CA LEU A 106 -7.95 -15.22 3.85
C LEU A 106 -8.27 -16.07 2.62
N GLU A 107 -8.74 -15.46 1.54
CA GLU A 107 -9.00 -16.18 0.29
C GLU A 107 -7.72 -16.83 -0.24
N GLY A 108 -7.79 -18.14 -0.52
CA GLY A 108 -6.64 -18.93 -0.94
C GLY A 108 -5.65 -19.28 0.17
N PHE A 109 -5.94 -18.97 1.44
CA PHE A 109 -5.15 -19.49 2.56
C PHE A 109 -5.47 -20.97 2.78
N ALA A 110 -4.55 -21.85 2.42
CA ALA A 110 -4.67 -23.30 2.60
C ALA A 110 -3.37 -23.85 3.22
N PRO A 111 -3.24 -23.84 4.57
CA PRO A 111 -2.00 -24.20 5.23
C PRO A 111 -1.76 -25.71 5.19
N GLY A 112 -0.53 -26.11 4.83
CA GLY A 112 -0.13 -27.51 4.75
C GLY A 112 0.76 -27.97 5.92
N GLY A 113 0.82 -29.28 6.16
CA GLY A 113 1.75 -29.88 7.13
C GLY A 113 1.24 -29.91 8.57
N HIS A 114 2.16 -30.03 9.53
CA HIS A 114 1.85 -30.17 10.95
C HIS A 114 1.46 -28.82 11.61
N ALA A 115 0.81 -28.87 12.77
CA ALA A 115 0.21 -27.71 13.45
C ALA A 115 1.14 -26.48 13.56
N THR A 116 2.39 -26.67 14.02
CA THR A 116 3.37 -25.56 14.13
C THR A 116 3.75 -24.96 12.78
N SER A 117 3.81 -25.77 11.72
CA SER A 117 4.06 -25.30 10.36
C SER A 117 2.88 -24.47 9.86
N LYS A 118 1.65 -24.93 10.09
CA LYS A 118 0.43 -24.20 9.72
C LYS A 118 0.32 -22.85 10.43
N LEU A 119 0.66 -22.77 11.72
CA LEU A 119 0.71 -21.51 12.48
C LEU A 119 1.74 -20.53 11.91
N SER A 120 2.91 -21.04 11.55
CA SER A 120 3.98 -20.23 10.95
C SER A 120 3.58 -19.72 9.57
N GLN A 121 2.88 -20.55 8.78
CA GLN A 121 2.28 -20.15 7.51
C GLN A 121 1.20 -19.09 7.70
N ALA A 122 0.33 -19.21 8.70
CA ALA A 122 -0.70 -18.22 9.01
C ALA A 122 -0.08 -16.84 9.34
N VAL A 123 0.93 -16.80 10.21
CA VAL A 123 1.65 -15.56 10.55
C VAL A 123 2.31 -14.96 9.31
N THR A 124 2.96 -15.79 8.50
CA THR A 124 3.62 -15.33 7.27
C THR A 124 2.60 -14.79 6.27
N TYR A 125 1.46 -15.46 6.09
CA TYR A 125 0.39 -15.05 5.20
C TYR A 125 -0.21 -13.71 5.64
N LEU A 126 -0.50 -13.53 6.92
CA LEU A 126 -0.99 -12.24 7.44
C LEU A 126 0.02 -11.11 7.21
N LYS A 127 1.31 -11.40 7.39
CA LYS A 127 2.38 -10.42 7.14
C LYS A 127 2.44 -9.98 5.68
N THR A 128 2.22 -10.87 4.70
CA THR A 128 2.16 -10.47 3.28
C THR A 128 0.94 -9.60 2.96
N LYS A 129 -0.12 -9.67 3.78
CA LYS A 129 -1.28 -8.78 3.72
C LYS A 129 -1.11 -7.48 4.52
N GLY A 130 0.09 -7.23 5.07
CA GLY A 130 0.37 -6.03 5.87
C GLY A 130 -0.21 -6.07 7.29
N ILE A 131 -0.58 -7.27 7.78
CA ILE A 131 -1.06 -7.48 9.14
C ILE A 131 0.06 -8.08 9.97
N GLU A 132 0.46 -7.36 11.00
CA GLU A 132 1.43 -7.88 11.97
C GLU A 132 0.76 -8.91 12.86
N ALA A 133 1.32 -10.13 12.87
CA ALA A 133 0.81 -11.24 13.64
C ALA A 133 1.96 -12.01 14.30
N LYS A 134 1.65 -12.67 15.41
CA LYS A 134 2.53 -13.64 16.06
C LYS A 134 1.67 -14.73 16.71
N TRP A 135 2.18 -15.95 16.78
CA TRP A 135 1.57 -17.00 17.57
C TRP A 135 2.35 -17.21 18.87
N ILE A 136 1.65 -17.53 19.94
CA ILE A 136 2.20 -17.83 21.26
C ILE A 136 1.69 -19.19 21.73
N ALA A 137 2.52 -19.94 22.45
CA ALA A 137 2.08 -21.17 23.11
C ALA A 137 1.31 -20.79 24.39
N GLY A 138 0.02 -21.14 24.45
CA GLY A 138 -0.83 -20.95 25.62
C GLY A 138 -1.17 -22.29 26.31
N PRO A 139 -1.77 -22.24 27.51
CA PRO A 139 -2.19 -23.42 28.26
C PRO A 139 -3.26 -24.24 27.51
N ASP A 140 -4.12 -23.58 26.73
CA ASP A 140 -5.18 -24.20 25.93
C ASP A 140 -4.76 -24.45 24.47
N GLY A 141 -3.46 -24.32 24.17
CA GLY A 141 -2.90 -24.47 22.85
C GLY A 141 -2.37 -23.17 22.24
N PRO A 142 -1.95 -23.22 20.96
CA PRO A 142 -1.35 -22.08 20.28
C PRO A 142 -2.38 -21.00 19.95
N LEU A 143 -2.09 -19.76 20.35
CA LEU A 143 -2.95 -18.60 20.09
C LEU A 143 -2.28 -17.66 19.08
N ILE A 144 -3.03 -17.23 18.06
CA ILE A 144 -2.59 -16.16 17.15
C ILE A 144 -3.03 -14.83 17.74
N THR A 145 -2.08 -13.90 17.83
CA THR A 145 -2.32 -12.52 18.25
C THR A 145 -1.97 -11.59 17.10
N LEU A 146 -2.85 -10.63 16.84
CA LEU A 146 -2.65 -9.59 15.84
C LEU A 146 -2.19 -8.32 16.56
N ALA A 147 -1.16 -7.64 16.04
CA ALA A 147 -0.81 -6.32 16.53
C ALA A 147 -1.78 -5.29 15.93
N GLY A 148 -2.17 -4.31 16.74
CA GLY A 148 -3.12 -3.29 16.32
C GLY A 148 -2.59 -2.50 15.14
N THR A 149 -3.25 -2.62 14.00
CA THR A 149 -3.17 -1.64 12.92
C THR A 149 -4.38 -0.73 13.00
N ASP A 150 -4.28 0.50 12.48
CA ASP A 150 -5.35 1.50 12.57
C ASP A 150 -6.69 1.06 11.94
N PHE A 151 -6.68 -0.03 11.16
CA PHE A 151 -7.85 -0.60 10.48
C PHE A 151 -8.34 -1.93 11.08
N LEU A 152 -7.59 -2.56 11.99
CA LEU A 152 -7.99 -3.80 12.65
C LEU A 152 -8.87 -3.47 13.86
N THR A 153 -10.18 -3.40 13.64
CA THR A 153 -11.14 -3.36 14.75
C THR A 153 -11.08 -4.68 15.54
N HIS A 154 -11.52 -4.64 16.80
CA HIS A 154 -11.59 -5.85 17.64
C HIS A 154 -12.42 -6.96 16.95
N THR A 155 -13.58 -6.61 16.39
CA THR A 155 -14.48 -7.54 15.71
C THR A 155 -13.84 -8.16 14.47
N LEU A 156 -13.12 -7.38 13.66
CA LEU A 156 -12.39 -7.89 12.50
C LEU A 156 -11.22 -8.78 12.92
N ALA A 157 -10.44 -8.36 13.93
CA ALA A 157 -9.33 -9.15 14.45
C ALA A 157 -9.82 -10.52 14.95
N GLN A 158 -10.93 -10.54 15.68
CA GLN A 158 -11.57 -11.77 16.15
C GLN A 158 -12.02 -12.65 14.98
N ALA A 159 -12.72 -12.09 13.99
CA ALA A 159 -13.18 -12.84 12.82
C ALA A 159 -12.01 -13.48 12.02
N ILE A 160 -10.89 -12.77 11.90
CA ILE A 160 -9.67 -13.29 11.24
C ILE A 160 -9.10 -14.47 12.03
N VAL A 161 -8.93 -14.31 13.35
CA VAL A 161 -8.36 -15.36 14.22
C VAL A 161 -9.25 -16.60 14.22
N GLU A 162 -10.56 -16.43 14.40
CA GLU A 162 -11.52 -17.54 14.39
C GLU A 162 -11.49 -18.30 13.05
N ARG A 163 -11.34 -17.58 11.94
CA ARG A 163 -11.30 -18.21 10.62
C ARG A 163 -9.99 -18.94 10.37
N ILE A 164 -8.84 -18.39 10.77
CA ILE A 164 -7.56 -19.12 10.70
C ILE A 164 -7.62 -20.38 11.54
N GLN A 165 -8.15 -20.31 12.76
CA GLN A 165 -8.26 -21.46 13.65
C GLN A 165 -9.10 -22.61 13.07
N LYS A 166 -10.06 -22.34 12.19
CA LYS A 166 -10.83 -23.38 11.47
C LYS A 166 -10.00 -24.12 10.40
N GLU A 167 -8.92 -23.51 9.90
CA GLU A 167 -8.06 -24.06 8.83
C GLU A 167 -6.79 -24.74 9.38
N LEU A 168 -6.46 -24.52 10.65
CA LEU A 168 -5.34 -25.16 11.36
C LEU A 168 -5.65 -26.62 11.71
#